data_AF-A0A7K1TFD0-F1
#
_entry.id   AF-A0A7K1TFD0-F1
#
_cell.length_a   1.000
_cell.length_b   1.000
_cell.length_c   1.000
_cell.angle_alpha   90.00
_cell.angle_beta   90.00
_cell.angle_gamma   90.00
#
_symmetry.space_group_name_H-M   'P 1'
#
loop_
_entity.id
_entity.type
_entity.pdbx_description
1 polymer ?
#
loop_
_entity_poly.entity_id
_entity_poly.type
_entity_poly.pdbx_seq_one_letter_code
_entity_poly.pdbx_strand_id
1 'polypeptide(L)'
;MRKFVPFGELRRQPTIVVDSTGLGAALTLAHWRGAATPLHLRDDTSAGSCLRALHQPATPGLAAEAVTANHFDIDGFIGVWALLNPELALAHEALLRLVAALGDFREIDWQNPLANQALQLVCWLNAEEKARFYEPFGAPARRRREDEASAEKFAWFLPRFAEVLRHSEAGRTAWQPEYARVQQAVAVLQGPLTQRANYPEIGLVVVRTPAPVPYYALFGPTAGFDYVLSLYDGQRYELECKYTTWIDLESRPTLPRLPLAALATRLNELEKSNYRWAADGLTDTGPLLRLAGRPLTKAERYADPDGRPIYASSLAASAVEAEVVAYLRQGYLGVQPKKYWTWAEVRGVGQ
;
A
#
# COMPACT_ATOMS: atom_id res chain seq x y z
N MET A 1 9.07 28.87 -9.41
CA MET A 1 8.30 27.68 -9.89
C MET A 1 8.94 26.46 -9.26
N ARG A 2 8.17 25.54 -8.68
CA ARG A 2 8.77 24.37 -8.00
C ARG A 2 9.40 23.41 -9.00
N LYS A 3 10.45 22.69 -8.57
CA LYS A 3 11.16 21.68 -9.34
C LYS A 3 11.46 20.45 -8.49
N PHE A 4 11.46 19.29 -9.13
CA PHE A 4 11.96 18.07 -8.50
C PHE A 4 13.49 18.10 -8.46
N VAL A 5 14.07 17.65 -7.35
CA VAL A 5 15.50 17.40 -7.22
C VAL A 5 15.75 15.97 -6.73
N PRO A 6 16.83 15.30 -7.18
CA PRO A 6 17.21 14.00 -6.63
C PRO A 6 17.41 14.05 -5.11
N PHE A 7 17.09 12.97 -4.41
CA PHE A 7 17.11 12.94 -2.94
C PHE A 7 18.49 13.25 -2.35
N GLY A 8 19.57 12.86 -3.04
CA GLY A 8 20.94 13.20 -2.64
C GLY A 8 21.24 14.70 -2.61
N GLU A 9 20.38 15.55 -3.19
CA GLU A 9 20.51 17.00 -3.20
C GLU A 9 19.71 17.70 -2.09
N LEU A 10 18.98 16.94 -1.26
CA LEU A 10 18.10 17.43 -0.19
C LEU A 10 18.70 18.59 0.63
N ARG A 11 19.98 18.50 0.98
CA ARG A 11 20.66 19.48 1.87
C ARG A 11 21.33 20.64 1.14
N ARG A 12 21.27 20.68 -0.19
CA ARG A 12 21.90 21.75 -0.99
C ARG A 12 21.08 23.03 -1.01
N GLN A 13 19.78 22.93 -0.69
CA GLN A 13 18.83 24.04 -0.69
C GLN A 13 17.61 23.68 0.17
N PRO A 14 16.79 24.67 0.62
CA PRO A 14 15.52 24.39 1.24
C PRO A 14 14.66 23.50 0.35
N THR A 15 14.24 22.35 0.86
CA THR A 15 13.59 21.30 0.08
C THR A 15 12.44 20.69 0.86
N ILE A 16 11.30 20.52 0.20
CA ILE A 16 10.15 19.75 0.69
C ILE A 16 10.41 18.27 0.43
N VAL A 17 10.33 17.46 1.48
CA VAL A 17 10.43 16.00 1.39
C VAL A 17 9.02 15.42 1.38
N VAL A 18 8.69 14.72 0.31
CA VAL A 18 7.41 14.03 0.12
C VAL A 18 7.62 12.54 0.31
N ASP A 19 6.68 11.92 1.01
CA ASP A 19 6.58 10.47 1.20
C ASP A 19 7.89 9.81 1.64
N SER A 20 8.63 10.52 2.49
CA SER A 20 9.89 10.07 3.04
C SER A 20 10.29 10.98 4.19
N THR A 21 11.38 10.65 4.86
CA THR A 21 11.97 11.49 5.89
C THR A 21 13.42 11.79 5.55
N GLY A 22 13.91 12.97 5.96
CA GLY A 22 15.28 13.37 5.66
C GLY A 22 15.73 14.55 6.51
N LEU A 23 16.90 14.41 7.14
CA LEU A 23 17.51 15.50 7.90
C LEU A 23 17.84 16.67 6.96
N GLY A 24 17.39 17.87 7.34
CA GLY A 24 17.55 19.09 6.55
C GLY A 24 16.35 19.44 5.66
N ALA A 25 15.25 18.68 5.73
CA ALA A 25 13.99 19.06 5.09
C ALA A 25 13.49 20.42 5.60
N ALA A 26 13.07 21.28 4.68
CA ALA A 26 12.37 22.52 5.04
C ALA A 26 10.93 22.24 5.49
N LEU A 27 10.31 21.20 4.92
CA LEU A 27 9.00 20.69 5.26
C LEU A 27 8.96 19.19 4.92
N THR A 28 8.37 18.37 5.79
CA THR A 28 8.10 16.95 5.52
C THR A 28 6.60 16.75 5.35
N LEU A 29 6.21 16.07 4.27
CA LEU A 29 4.83 15.70 3.94
C LEU A 29 4.82 14.20 3.65
N ALA A 30 4.74 13.42 4.73
CA ALA A 30 4.71 11.97 4.68
C ALA A 30 3.71 11.41 5.68
N HIS A 31 3.01 10.34 5.30
CA HIS A 31 2.12 9.58 6.18
C HIS A 31 2.85 8.48 6.98
N TRP A 32 4.17 8.32 6.78
CA TRP A 32 4.97 7.33 7.49
C TRP A 32 4.90 7.53 8.99
N ARG A 33 4.91 6.41 9.72
CA ARG A 33 4.88 6.41 11.17
C ARG A 33 6.02 7.24 11.76
N GLY A 34 5.64 8.27 12.53
CA GLY A 34 6.59 9.18 13.17
C GLY A 34 7.24 10.22 12.23
N ALA A 35 6.76 10.38 11.00
CA ALA A 35 7.17 11.48 10.14
C ALA A 35 6.83 12.84 10.77
N ALA A 36 7.68 13.83 10.54
CA ALA A 36 7.54 15.19 11.07
C ALA A 36 6.53 16.05 10.29
N THR A 37 5.49 15.43 9.73
CA THR A 37 4.41 16.14 9.03
C THR A 37 3.62 17.01 10.01
N PRO A 38 3.48 18.33 9.77
CA PRO A 38 2.73 19.22 10.64
C PRO A 38 1.31 18.71 10.90
N LEU A 39 0.82 18.82 12.14
CA LEU A 39 -0.46 18.22 12.57
C LEU A 39 -1.63 18.57 11.64
N HIS A 40 -1.73 19.84 11.24
CA HIS A 40 -2.80 20.35 10.38
C HIS A 40 -2.69 19.92 8.90
N LEU A 41 -1.57 19.30 8.52
CA LEU A 41 -1.31 18.76 7.18
C LEU A 41 -1.34 17.24 7.11
N ARG A 42 -1.41 16.54 8.25
CA ARG A 42 -1.49 15.08 8.26
C ARG A 42 -2.71 14.60 7.49
N ASP A 43 -2.55 13.52 6.75
CA ASP A 43 -3.58 12.85 5.96
C ASP A 43 -3.25 11.35 5.93
N ASP A 44 -4.15 10.53 5.41
CA ASP A 44 -3.90 9.09 5.28
C ASP A 44 -2.76 8.81 4.30
N THR A 45 -2.59 9.69 3.31
CA THR A 45 -1.59 9.57 2.24
C THR A 45 -0.64 10.77 2.24
N SER A 46 0.59 10.56 1.78
CA SER A 46 1.58 11.61 1.58
C SER A 46 1.12 12.61 0.51
N ALA A 47 0.45 12.15 -0.56
CA ALA A 47 -0.23 12.99 -1.54
C ALA A 47 -1.37 13.80 -0.91
N GLY A 48 -2.19 13.19 -0.05
CA GLY A 48 -3.22 13.89 0.70
C GLY A 48 -2.65 15.01 1.57
N SER A 49 -1.49 14.78 2.20
CA SER A 49 -0.76 15.79 2.97
C SER A 49 -0.27 16.94 2.08
N CYS A 50 0.22 16.63 0.88
CA CYS A 50 0.60 17.63 -0.12
C CYS A 50 -0.59 18.48 -0.58
N LEU A 51 -1.73 17.85 -0.87
CA LEU A 51 -2.96 18.54 -1.27
C LEU A 51 -3.49 19.45 -0.15
N ARG A 52 -3.45 19.01 1.12
CA ARG A 52 -3.75 19.88 2.27
C ARG A 52 -2.82 21.07 2.36
N ALA A 53 -1.53 20.89 2.07
CA ALA A 53 -0.55 21.97 2.09
C ALA A 53 -0.84 23.03 1.02
N LEU A 54 -1.34 22.63 -0.16
CA LEU A 54 -1.73 23.58 -1.21
C LEU A 54 -2.85 24.53 -0.78
N HIS A 55 -3.75 24.09 0.09
CA HIS A 55 -4.78 24.94 0.72
C HIS A 55 -4.25 25.83 1.84
N GLN A 56 -2.99 25.65 2.25
CA GLN A 56 -2.38 26.34 3.39
C GLN A 56 -1.03 26.97 2.99
N PRO A 57 -1.02 27.98 2.09
CA PRO A 57 0.21 28.55 1.52
C PRO A 57 1.13 29.21 2.56
N ALA A 58 0.60 29.56 3.74
CA ALA A 58 1.36 30.13 4.85
C ALA A 58 2.14 29.09 5.68
N THR A 59 2.05 27.80 5.35
CA THR A 59 2.79 26.74 6.06
C THR A 59 4.30 27.01 6.00
N PRO A 60 5.00 27.08 7.14
CA PRO A 60 6.45 27.21 7.15
C PRO A 60 7.14 26.10 6.34
N GLY A 61 8.11 26.49 5.51
CA GLY A 61 8.85 25.58 4.64
C GLY A 61 8.19 25.26 3.29
N LEU A 62 6.88 25.50 3.13
CA LEU A 62 6.17 25.27 1.86
C LEU A 62 6.61 26.21 0.72
N ALA A 63 7.22 27.35 1.07
CA ALA A 63 7.83 28.29 0.13
C ALA A 63 9.08 27.74 -0.57
N ALA A 64 9.63 26.59 -0.12
CA ALA A 64 10.74 25.94 -0.79
C ALA A 64 10.39 25.58 -2.24
N GLU A 65 11.31 25.90 -3.16
CA GLU A 65 11.15 25.63 -4.59
C GLU A 65 11.53 24.18 -4.96
N ALA A 66 12.28 23.50 -4.10
CA ALA A 66 12.74 22.15 -4.34
C ALA A 66 11.80 21.14 -3.69
N VAL A 67 11.46 20.08 -4.41
CA VAL A 67 10.66 18.95 -3.91
C VAL A 67 11.43 17.66 -4.19
N THR A 68 11.43 16.72 -3.25
CA THR A 68 12.12 15.44 -3.41
C THR A 68 11.38 14.30 -2.73
N ALA A 69 11.70 13.07 -3.13
CA ALA A 69 11.27 11.83 -2.51
C ALA A 69 12.42 10.81 -2.63
N ASN A 70 12.59 9.92 -1.65
CA ASN A 70 13.70 8.95 -1.64
C ASN A 70 13.37 7.63 -2.37
N HIS A 71 12.16 7.48 -2.89
CA HIS A 71 11.73 6.33 -3.67
C HIS A 71 10.59 6.74 -4.59
N PHE A 72 10.21 5.84 -5.51
CA PHE A 72 9.10 6.05 -6.42
C PHE A 72 8.03 5.01 -6.13
N ASP A 73 6.87 5.49 -5.72
CA ASP A 73 5.61 4.77 -5.71
C ASP A 73 4.50 5.75 -6.12
N ILE A 74 3.25 5.29 -6.13
CA ILE A 74 2.13 6.10 -6.63
C ILE A 74 1.81 7.25 -5.66
N ASP A 75 1.80 7.02 -4.34
CA ASP A 75 1.47 8.07 -3.38
C ASP A 75 2.52 9.20 -3.39
N GLY A 76 3.81 8.83 -3.24
CA GLY A 76 4.92 9.77 -3.33
C GLY A 76 4.96 10.49 -4.67
N PHE A 77 4.71 9.80 -5.79
CA PHE A 77 4.64 10.43 -7.10
C PHE A 77 3.54 11.48 -7.20
N ILE A 78 2.31 11.16 -6.78
CA ILE A 78 1.18 12.08 -6.84
C ILE A 78 1.44 13.30 -5.93
N GLY A 79 2.02 13.09 -4.74
CA GLY A 79 2.38 14.19 -3.84
C GLY A 79 3.43 15.13 -4.44
N VAL A 80 4.51 14.59 -5.02
CA VAL A 80 5.52 15.40 -5.71
C VAL A 80 4.89 16.15 -6.89
N TRP A 81 4.14 15.45 -7.74
CA TRP A 81 3.51 16.06 -8.91
C TRP A 81 2.54 17.18 -8.52
N ALA A 82 1.77 17.01 -7.44
CA ALA A 82 0.83 18.00 -6.95
C ALA A 82 1.52 19.30 -6.52
N LEU A 83 2.65 19.22 -5.82
CA LEU A 83 3.42 20.41 -5.42
C LEU A 83 4.04 21.14 -6.62
N LEU A 84 4.42 20.40 -7.66
CA LEU A 84 4.96 20.95 -8.91
C LEU A 84 3.88 21.59 -9.80
N ASN A 85 2.64 21.09 -9.72
CA ASN A 85 1.52 21.51 -10.58
C ASN A 85 0.29 21.90 -9.74
N PRO A 86 0.38 22.89 -8.84
CA PRO A 86 -0.61 23.12 -7.79
C PRO A 86 -2.01 23.43 -8.33
N GLU A 87 -2.14 24.26 -9.36
CA GLU A 87 -3.43 24.61 -9.95
C GLU A 87 -4.15 23.38 -10.53
N LEU A 88 -3.42 22.58 -11.32
CA LEU A 88 -3.97 21.36 -11.92
C LEU A 88 -4.26 20.30 -10.86
N ALA A 89 -3.44 20.22 -9.80
CA ALA A 89 -3.66 19.31 -8.70
C ALA A 89 -4.94 19.62 -7.92
N LEU A 90 -5.19 20.90 -7.63
CA LEU A 90 -6.42 21.34 -6.97
C LEU A 90 -7.65 21.11 -7.86
N ALA A 91 -7.53 21.32 -9.17
CA ALA A 91 -8.62 21.06 -10.13
C ALA A 91 -9.00 19.56 -10.21
N HIS A 92 -8.07 18.66 -9.92
CA HIS A 92 -8.26 17.21 -9.95
C HIS A 92 -8.15 16.54 -8.57
N GLU A 93 -8.32 17.31 -7.48
CA GLU A 93 -7.97 16.87 -6.12
C GLU A 93 -8.65 15.54 -5.73
N ALA A 94 -9.95 15.42 -5.97
CA ALA A 94 -10.71 14.22 -5.62
C ALA A 94 -10.18 12.95 -6.32
N LEU A 95 -9.82 13.07 -7.60
CA LEU A 95 -9.24 11.97 -8.37
C LEU A 95 -7.83 11.62 -7.86
N LEU A 96 -6.99 12.63 -7.60
CA LEU A 96 -5.62 12.40 -7.13
C LEU A 96 -5.58 11.75 -5.74
N ARG A 97 -6.50 12.10 -4.85
CA ARG A 97 -6.66 11.41 -3.56
C ARG A 97 -7.03 9.93 -3.73
N LEU A 98 -7.93 9.63 -4.66
CA LEU A 98 -8.30 8.25 -4.98
C LEU A 98 -7.13 7.48 -5.62
N VAL A 99 -6.37 8.11 -6.52
CA VAL A 99 -5.18 7.49 -7.14
C VAL A 99 -4.12 7.18 -6.10
N ALA A 100 -3.87 8.08 -5.14
CA ALA A 100 -2.93 7.85 -4.05
C ALA A 100 -3.39 6.69 -3.14
N ALA A 101 -4.63 6.73 -2.66
CA ALA A 101 -5.18 5.66 -1.80
C ALA A 101 -5.21 4.30 -2.51
N LEU A 102 -5.64 4.25 -3.77
CA LEU A 102 -5.63 3.03 -4.57
C LEU A 102 -4.20 2.54 -4.81
N GLY A 103 -3.31 3.45 -5.20
CA GLY A 103 -1.93 3.14 -5.57
C GLY A 103 -1.05 2.69 -4.41
N ASP A 104 -1.46 2.96 -3.17
CA ASP A 104 -0.71 2.61 -1.97
C ASP A 104 -1.44 1.56 -1.12
N PHE A 105 -2.71 1.79 -0.78
CA PHE A 105 -3.50 0.86 0.04
C PHE A 105 -4.18 -0.25 -0.75
N ARG A 106 -4.25 -0.12 -2.09
CA ARG A 106 -5.04 -1.02 -2.95
C ARG A 106 -6.54 -0.99 -2.61
N GLU A 107 -7.01 0.10 -2.01
CA GLU A 107 -8.41 0.28 -1.60
C GLU A 107 -9.14 1.24 -2.54
N ILE A 108 -10.42 0.94 -2.82
CA ILE A 108 -11.29 1.78 -3.63
C ILE A 108 -12.76 1.38 -3.44
N ASP A 109 -13.62 2.40 -3.32
CA ASP A 109 -15.05 2.20 -3.51
C ASP A 109 -15.37 2.15 -5.01
N TRP A 110 -15.72 0.97 -5.51
CA TRP A 110 -16.08 0.76 -6.90
C TRP A 110 -17.35 1.49 -7.34
N GLN A 111 -18.16 1.99 -6.40
CA GLN A 111 -19.33 2.84 -6.70
C GLN A 111 -18.96 4.31 -6.91
N ASN A 112 -17.72 4.70 -6.56
CA ASN A 112 -17.26 6.06 -6.77
C ASN A 112 -17.20 6.38 -8.29
N PRO A 113 -17.77 7.52 -8.74
CA PRO A 113 -17.80 7.86 -10.16
C PRO A 113 -16.41 8.02 -10.80
N LEU A 114 -15.38 8.28 -9.98
CA LEU A 114 -13.99 8.40 -10.44
C LEU A 114 -13.21 7.09 -10.37
N ALA A 115 -13.83 5.99 -9.93
CA ALA A 115 -13.11 4.75 -9.63
C ALA A 115 -12.40 4.17 -10.85
N ASN A 116 -13.07 4.16 -12.00
CA ASN A 116 -12.48 3.67 -13.25
C ASN A 116 -11.29 4.53 -13.69
N GLN A 117 -11.40 5.86 -13.59
CA GLN A 117 -10.31 6.75 -13.97
C GLN A 117 -9.12 6.61 -13.02
N ALA A 118 -9.36 6.46 -11.71
CA ALA A 118 -8.31 6.20 -10.73
C ALA A 118 -7.57 4.90 -11.04
N LEU A 119 -8.31 3.80 -11.33
CA LEU A 119 -7.71 2.53 -11.70
C LEU A 119 -6.91 2.63 -13.00
N GLN A 120 -7.41 3.33 -14.02
CA GLN A 120 -6.67 3.55 -15.28
C GLN A 120 -5.33 4.25 -15.03
N LEU A 121 -5.30 5.29 -14.19
CA LEU A 121 -4.08 6.03 -13.87
C LEU A 121 -3.07 5.18 -13.09
N VAL A 122 -3.54 4.43 -12.10
CA VAL A 122 -2.72 3.51 -11.31
C VAL A 122 -2.14 2.38 -12.18
N CYS A 123 -2.96 1.78 -13.05
CA CYS A 123 -2.52 0.78 -14.01
C CYS A 123 -1.50 1.36 -15.01
N TRP A 124 -1.70 2.60 -15.47
CA TRP A 124 -0.75 3.28 -16.35
C TRP A 124 0.60 3.49 -15.68
N LEU A 125 0.62 4.03 -14.45
CA LEU A 125 1.83 4.27 -13.66
C LEU A 125 2.63 2.96 -13.50
N ASN A 126 1.98 1.89 -13.04
CA ASN A 126 2.62 0.60 -12.83
C ASN A 126 3.11 -0.06 -14.12
N ALA A 127 2.31 -0.02 -15.20
CA ALA A 127 2.66 -0.64 -16.47
C ALA A 127 3.87 0.05 -17.11
N GLU A 128 3.87 1.39 -17.11
CA GLU A 128 4.97 2.19 -17.62
C GLU A 128 6.23 2.03 -16.78
N GLU A 129 6.10 1.94 -15.44
CA GLU A 129 7.20 1.68 -14.53
C GLU A 129 7.87 0.33 -14.86
N LYS A 130 7.05 -0.74 -14.91
CA LYS A 130 7.52 -2.11 -15.18
C LYS A 130 8.15 -2.26 -16.56
N ALA A 131 7.61 -1.58 -17.57
CA ALA A 131 8.10 -1.70 -18.95
C ALA A 131 9.45 -0.99 -19.18
N ARG A 132 9.75 0.08 -18.44
CA ARG A 132 10.89 0.97 -18.72
C ARG A 132 11.96 0.95 -17.66
N PHE A 133 11.60 0.63 -16.43
CA PHE A 133 12.48 0.75 -15.28
C PHE A 133 12.69 -0.60 -14.61
N TYR A 134 13.42 -0.61 -13.49
CA TYR A 134 13.48 -1.79 -12.65
C TYR A 134 12.15 -1.94 -11.91
N GLU A 135 11.76 -3.19 -11.66
CA GLU A 135 10.64 -3.50 -10.78
C GLU A 135 10.83 -2.81 -9.42
N PRO A 136 9.74 -2.42 -8.72
CA PRO A 136 9.83 -1.82 -7.40
C PRO A 136 10.81 -2.53 -6.46
N PHE A 137 11.64 -1.75 -5.76
CA PHE A 137 12.74 -2.23 -4.90
C PHE A 137 13.85 -3.02 -5.62
N GLY A 138 13.87 -3.08 -6.95
CA GLY A 138 14.90 -3.77 -7.75
C GLY A 138 16.25 -3.05 -7.84
N ALA A 139 16.39 -1.83 -7.31
CA ALA A 139 17.63 -1.05 -7.40
C ALA A 139 18.89 -1.79 -6.88
N PRO A 140 18.83 -2.56 -5.78
CA PRO A 140 19.98 -3.35 -5.32
C PRO A 140 20.49 -4.37 -6.35
N ALA A 141 19.60 -4.94 -7.17
CA ALA A 141 20.00 -5.86 -8.25
C ALA A 141 20.78 -5.14 -9.36
N ARG A 142 20.62 -3.82 -9.47
CA ARG A 142 21.41 -2.93 -10.35
C ARG A 142 22.60 -2.28 -9.64
N ARG A 143 22.92 -2.70 -8.41
CA ARG A 143 23.98 -2.11 -7.56
C ARG A 143 23.80 -0.60 -7.34
N ARG A 144 22.55 -0.12 -7.31
CA ARG A 144 22.20 1.28 -6.99
C ARG A 144 21.38 1.33 -5.71
N ARG A 145 21.43 2.48 -5.04
CA ARG A 145 20.49 2.79 -3.96
C ARG A 145 19.15 3.24 -4.54
N GLU A 146 18.06 2.96 -3.85
CA GLU A 146 16.70 3.29 -4.32
C GLU A 146 16.51 4.81 -4.51
N ASP A 147 17.11 5.62 -3.63
CA ASP A 147 17.08 7.09 -3.66
C ASP A 147 17.76 7.70 -4.89
N GLU A 148 18.76 7.00 -5.43
CA GLU A 148 19.42 7.38 -6.68
C GLU A 148 18.66 6.88 -7.90
N ALA A 149 18.10 5.67 -7.82
CA ALA A 149 17.46 5.00 -8.93
C ALA A 149 16.05 5.53 -9.21
N SER A 150 15.34 6.06 -8.21
CA SER A 150 14.00 6.63 -8.36
C SER A 150 13.98 7.93 -9.18
N ALA A 151 15.06 8.72 -9.17
CA ALA A 151 15.13 10.01 -9.84
C ALA A 151 14.86 9.92 -11.36
N GLU A 152 15.29 8.84 -12.01
CA GLU A 152 15.05 8.62 -13.45
C GLU A 152 13.56 8.36 -13.76
N LYS A 153 12.85 7.72 -12.82
CA LYS A 153 11.40 7.50 -12.91
C LYS A 153 10.67 8.85 -12.82
N PHE A 154 10.98 9.67 -11.81
CA PHE A 154 10.39 11.01 -11.68
C PHE A 154 10.62 11.87 -12.92
N ALA A 155 11.86 11.90 -13.43
CA ALA A 155 12.21 12.67 -14.63
C ALA A 155 11.38 12.26 -15.86
N TRP A 156 11.00 10.97 -15.95
CA TRP A 156 10.18 10.47 -17.04
C TRP A 156 8.69 10.74 -16.82
N PHE A 157 8.15 10.46 -15.63
CA PHE A 157 6.71 10.54 -15.36
C PHE A 157 6.19 11.98 -15.22
N LEU A 158 6.93 12.86 -14.52
CA LEU A 158 6.49 14.22 -14.20
C LEU A 158 6.02 15.04 -15.42
N PRO A 159 6.78 15.10 -16.54
CA PRO A 159 6.34 15.88 -17.71
C PRO A 159 5.19 15.23 -18.51
N ARG A 160 4.85 13.95 -18.25
CA ARG A 160 3.87 13.18 -19.03
C ARG A 160 2.52 13.05 -18.33
N PHE A 161 2.51 13.09 -17.01
CA PHE A 161 1.32 12.76 -16.23
C PHE A 161 0.15 13.71 -16.43
N ALA A 162 0.40 15.01 -16.65
CA ALA A 162 -0.67 16.00 -16.87
C ALA A 162 -1.57 15.66 -18.09
N GLU A 163 -1.01 15.01 -19.11
CA GLU A 163 -1.77 14.58 -20.27
C GLU A 163 -2.66 13.38 -19.95
N VAL A 164 -2.08 12.35 -19.33
CA VAL A 164 -2.81 11.12 -18.99
C VAL A 164 -3.87 11.38 -17.91
N LEU A 165 -3.62 12.29 -16.97
CA LEU A 165 -4.58 12.72 -15.96
C LEU A 165 -5.86 13.31 -16.59
N ARG A 166 -5.70 14.17 -17.60
CA ARG A 166 -6.83 14.83 -18.28
C ARG A 166 -7.48 13.94 -19.34
N HIS A 167 -6.68 13.08 -19.98
CA HIS A 167 -7.08 12.24 -21.09
C HIS A 167 -6.53 10.82 -20.89
N SER A 168 -7.22 10.01 -20.07
CA SER A 168 -6.74 8.66 -19.73
C SER A 168 -6.54 7.78 -20.97
N GLU A 169 -7.29 8.00 -22.05
CA GLU A 169 -7.11 7.31 -23.33
C GLU A 169 -5.70 7.47 -23.93
N ALA A 170 -4.98 8.56 -23.64
CA ALA A 170 -3.59 8.74 -24.08
C ALA A 170 -2.65 7.66 -23.51
N GLY A 171 -3.01 7.04 -22.38
CA GLY A 171 -2.28 5.96 -21.74
C GLY A 171 -2.83 4.56 -22.03
N ARG A 172 -3.86 4.42 -22.88
CA ARG A 172 -4.68 3.20 -23.00
C ARG A 172 -3.90 1.93 -23.25
N THR A 173 -2.96 1.97 -24.20
CA THR A 173 -2.13 0.80 -24.53
C THR A 173 -1.40 0.24 -23.32
N ALA A 174 -0.98 1.09 -22.39
CA ALA A 174 -0.28 0.66 -21.18
C ALA A 174 -1.25 0.20 -20.07
N TRP A 175 -2.34 0.93 -19.79
CA TRP A 175 -3.21 0.60 -18.66
C TRP A 175 -4.25 -0.49 -18.95
N GLN A 176 -4.67 -0.66 -20.21
CA GLN A 176 -5.80 -1.53 -20.56
C GLN A 176 -5.64 -2.99 -20.14
N PRO A 177 -4.47 -3.64 -20.29
CA PRO A 177 -4.31 -5.05 -19.91
C PRO A 177 -4.59 -5.30 -18.42
N GLU A 178 -3.97 -4.50 -17.54
CA GLU A 178 -4.13 -4.64 -16.10
C GLU A 178 -5.52 -4.21 -15.64
N TYR A 179 -6.05 -3.12 -16.21
CA TYR A 179 -7.42 -2.67 -15.94
C TYR A 179 -8.44 -3.78 -16.22
N ALA A 180 -8.35 -4.44 -17.38
CA ALA A 180 -9.27 -5.52 -17.74
C ALA A 180 -9.14 -6.73 -16.80
N ARG A 181 -7.90 -7.10 -16.42
CA ARG A 181 -7.62 -8.15 -15.44
C ARG A 181 -8.25 -7.85 -14.08
N VAL A 182 -8.11 -6.62 -13.59
CA VAL A 182 -8.71 -6.18 -12.31
C VAL A 182 -10.24 -6.19 -12.40
N GLN A 183 -10.84 -5.65 -13.47
CA GLN A 183 -12.30 -5.65 -13.64
C GLN A 183 -12.89 -7.06 -13.68
N GLN A 184 -12.22 -8.00 -14.35
CA GLN A 184 -12.62 -9.41 -14.33
C GLN A 184 -12.56 -10.00 -12.92
N ALA A 185 -11.50 -9.70 -12.17
CA ALA A 185 -11.36 -10.16 -10.79
C ALA A 185 -12.40 -9.54 -9.85
N VAL A 186 -12.75 -8.26 -10.02
CA VAL A 186 -13.84 -7.61 -9.28
C VAL A 186 -15.16 -8.35 -9.53
N ALA A 187 -15.46 -8.71 -10.78
CA ALA A 187 -16.66 -9.48 -11.10
C ALA A 187 -16.64 -10.88 -10.45
N VAL A 188 -15.49 -11.55 -10.38
CA VAL A 188 -15.34 -12.83 -9.65
C VAL A 188 -15.64 -12.67 -8.17
N LEU A 189 -15.13 -11.61 -7.53
CA LEU A 189 -15.34 -11.35 -6.11
C LEU A 189 -16.79 -10.94 -5.77
N GLN A 190 -17.52 -10.40 -6.74
CA GLN A 190 -18.97 -10.13 -6.63
C GLN A 190 -19.84 -11.33 -7.01
N GLY A 191 -19.23 -12.39 -7.55
CA GLY A 191 -19.92 -13.60 -7.98
C GLY A 191 -20.32 -14.52 -6.84
N PRO A 192 -21.23 -15.48 -7.10
CA PRO A 192 -21.81 -16.35 -6.08
C PRO A 192 -20.82 -17.37 -5.47
N LEU A 193 -19.66 -17.56 -6.10
CA LEU A 193 -18.60 -18.45 -5.60
C LEU A 193 -17.69 -17.76 -4.56
N THR A 194 -17.84 -16.44 -4.39
CA THR A 194 -17.08 -15.69 -3.39
C THR A 194 -17.95 -15.42 -2.17
N GLN A 195 -17.39 -15.66 -0.99
CA GLN A 195 -18.03 -15.32 0.29
C GLN A 195 -17.13 -14.38 1.09
N ARG A 196 -17.76 -13.45 1.80
CA ARG A 196 -17.07 -12.50 2.67
C ARG A 196 -17.63 -12.56 4.08
N ALA A 197 -16.75 -12.64 5.07
CA ALA A 197 -17.08 -12.48 6.47
C ALA A 197 -16.27 -11.31 7.06
N ASN A 198 -16.91 -10.47 7.85
CA ASN A 198 -16.29 -9.31 8.47
C ASN A 198 -16.24 -9.49 9.99
N TYR A 199 -15.08 -9.22 10.58
CA TYR A 199 -14.84 -9.19 12.02
C TYR A 199 -14.31 -7.79 12.39
N PRO A 200 -15.19 -6.77 12.40
CA PRO A 200 -14.79 -5.37 12.57
C PRO A 200 -14.12 -5.12 13.92
N GLU A 201 -14.46 -5.89 14.95
CA GLU A 201 -13.91 -5.75 16.30
C GLU A 201 -12.40 -6.08 16.40
N ILE A 202 -11.88 -6.81 15.41
CA ILE A 202 -10.46 -7.18 15.29
C ILE A 202 -9.84 -6.71 13.97
N GLY A 203 -10.56 -5.87 13.20
CA GLY A 203 -10.08 -5.33 11.93
C GLY A 203 -9.81 -6.39 10.84
N LEU A 204 -10.48 -7.54 10.89
CA LEU A 204 -10.28 -8.65 9.93
C LEU A 204 -11.44 -8.75 8.94
N VAL A 205 -11.09 -8.92 7.65
CA VAL A 205 -12.00 -9.44 6.63
C VAL A 205 -11.51 -10.80 6.14
N VAL A 206 -12.43 -11.74 6.00
CA VAL A 206 -12.16 -13.05 5.42
C VAL A 206 -12.82 -13.13 4.05
N VAL A 207 -12.03 -13.46 3.04
CA VAL A 207 -12.48 -13.64 1.65
C VAL A 207 -12.28 -15.08 1.26
N ARG A 208 -13.38 -15.80 1.01
CA ARG A 208 -13.36 -17.14 0.40
C ARG A 208 -13.64 -17.00 -1.08
N THR A 209 -12.72 -17.43 -1.94
CA THR A 209 -12.86 -17.34 -3.39
C THR A 209 -12.10 -18.48 -4.07
N PRO A 210 -12.54 -19.04 -5.21
CA PRO A 210 -11.92 -20.24 -5.77
C PRO A 210 -10.40 -20.13 -6.04
N ALA A 211 -9.94 -18.95 -6.46
CA ALA A 211 -8.55 -18.72 -6.83
C ALA A 211 -8.04 -17.35 -6.36
N PRO A 212 -6.71 -17.20 -6.22
CA PRO A 212 -6.10 -15.89 -5.98
C PRO A 212 -6.45 -14.89 -7.07
N VAL A 213 -6.53 -13.61 -6.69
CA VAL A 213 -6.91 -12.50 -7.56
C VAL A 213 -5.98 -11.29 -7.31
N PRO A 214 -5.88 -10.34 -8.25
CA PRO A 214 -5.04 -9.14 -8.10
C PRO A 214 -5.43 -8.29 -6.88
N TYR A 215 -4.45 -7.59 -6.29
CA TYR A 215 -4.67 -6.82 -5.06
C TYR A 215 -5.73 -5.73 -5.20
N TYR A 216 -5.79 -5.03 -6.34
CA TYR A 216 -6.81 -3.99 -6.52
C TYR A 216 -8.23 -4.55 -6.39
N ALA A 217 -8.48 -5.78 -6.84
CA ALA A 217 -9.75 -6.45 -6.64
C ALA A 217 -9.90 -6.94 -5.19
N LEU A 218 -8.88 -7.63 -4.66
CA LEU A 218 -8.92 -8.25 -3.33
C LEU A 218 -9.10 -7.24 -2.20
N PHE A 219 -8.28 -6.18 -2.20
CA PHE A 219 -8.25 -5.16 -1.14
C PHE A 219 -9.18 -3.99 -1.42
N GLY A 220 -9.59 -3.79 -2.68
CA GLY A 220 -10.48 -2.70 -3.10
C GLY A 220 -11.62 -2.44 -2.10
N PRO A 221 -12.49 -3.43 -1.82
CA PRO A 221 -13.64 -3.26 -0.95
C PRO A 221 -13.35 -3.48 0.55
N THR A 222 -12.09 -3.41 0.99
CA THR A 222 -11.67 -3.75 2.35
C THR A 222 -11.30 -2.55 3.21
N ALA A 223 -11.65 -1.34 2.78
CA ALA A 223 -11.46 -0.12 3.56
C ALA A 223 -12.05 -0.29 4.98
N GLY A 224 -11.30 0.18 5.98
CA GLY A 224 -11.64 0.02 7.40
C GLY A 224 -11.18 -1.30 8.04
N PHE A 225 -10.69 -2.26 7.26
CA PHE A 225 -10.06 -3.48 7.76
C PHE A 225 -8.54 -3.42 7.57
N ASP A 226 -7.81 -4.02 8.49
CA ASP A 226 -6.34 -4.00 8.57
C ASP A 226 -5.72 -5.37 8.27
N TYR A 227 -6.53 -6.43 8.35
CA TYR A 227 -6.17 -7.81 8.04
C TYR A 227 -7.09 -8.38 6.96
N VAL A 228 -6.50 -9.12 6.02
CA VAL A 228 -7.24 -9.89 5.01
C VAL A 228 -6.81 -11.35 5.10
N LEU A 229 -7.74 -12.23 5.47
CA LEU A 229 -7.55 -13.68 5.35
C LEU A 229 -8.18 -14.15 4.05
N SER A 230 -7.35 -14.62 3.12
CA SER A 230 -7.80 -15.16 1.85
C SER A 230 -7.82 -16.69 1.91
N LEU A 231 -8.98 -17.28 1.60
CA LEU A 231 -9.23 -18.71 1.62
C LEU A 231 -9.57 -19.21 0.21
N TYR A 232 -8.65 -19.96 -0.39
CA TYR A 232 -8.81 -20.47 -1.75
C TYR A 232 -9.10 -21.97 -1.80
N ASP A 233 -9.61 -22.43 -2.94
CA ASP A 233 -9.82 -23.85 -3.20
C ASP A 233 -8.50 -24.62 -3.13
N GLY A 234 -8.59 -25.91 -2.78
CA GLY A 234 -7.42 -26.76 -2.61
C GLY A 234 -6.62 -26.49 -1.33
N GLN A 235 -7.28 -25.93 -0.30
CA GLN A 235 -6.69 -25.63 1.00
C GLN A 235 -5.49 -24.67 0.95
N ARG A 236 -5.60 -23.63 0.13
CA ARG A 236 -4.54 -22.63 -0.09
C ARG A 236 -4.94 -21.33 0.60
N TYR A 237 -4.09 -20.81 1.47
CA TYR A 237 -4.44 -19.73 2.40
C TYR A 237 -3.32 -18.71 2.55
N GLU A 238 -3.69 -17.45 2.69
CA GLU A 238 -2.78 -16.36 3.07
C GLU A 238 -3.50 -15.39 4.03
N LEU A 239 -2.84 -15.04 5.14
CA LEU A 239 -3.24 -13.93 6.00
C LEU A 239 -2.29 -12.77 5.74
N GLU A 240 -2.84 -11.61 5.41
CA GLU A 240 -2.06 -10.42 5.08
C GLU A 240 -2.37 -9.29 6.06
N CYS A 241 -1.33 -8.65 6.59
CA CYS A 241 -1.48 -7.33 7.21
C CYS A 241 -1.37 -6.27 6.11
N LYS A 242 -2.40 -5.45 5.95
CA LYS A 242 -2.40 -4.40 4.94
C LYS A 242 -1.38 -3.30 5.27
N TYR A 243 -0.93 -2.59 4.26
CA TYR A 243 0.03 -1.49 4.40
C TYR A 243 -0.46 -0.39 5.35
N THR A 244 -1.78 -0.21 5.47
CA THR A 244 -2.44 0.67 6.45
C THR A 244 -2.00 0.45 7.90
N THR A 245 -1.52 -0.75 8.24
CA THR A 245 -0.99 -1.07 9.57
C THR A 245 0.46 -0.65 9.79
N TRP A 246 1.20 -0.29 8.73
CA TRP A 246 2.59 0.17 8.77
C TRP A 246 2.71 1.70 8.89
N ILE A 247 1.73 2.44 8.35
CA ILE A 247 1.68 3.91 8.31
C ILE A 247 0.79 4.49 9.42
N ASP A 248 0.70 5.82 9.48
CA ASP A 248 -0.25 6.53 10.33
C ASP A 248 -1.47 6.96 9.50
N LEU A 249 -2.66 6.54 9.93
CA LEU A 249 -3.93 6.99 9.34
C LEU A 249 -4.48 8.18 10.13
N GLU A 250 -4.86 9.24 9.41
CA GLU A 250 -5.55 10.39 9.98
C GLU A 250 -7.07 10.21 9.96
N SER A 251 -7.65 9.41 9.07
CA SER A 251 -9.11 9.26 8.96
C SER A 251 -9.72 8.46 10.12
N ARG A 252 -8.98 7.50 10.70
CA ARG A 252 -9.51 6.60 11.73
C ARG A 252 -8.44 6.12 12.72
N PRO A 253 -8.83 5.78 13.96
CA PRO A 253 -7.97 4.98 14.82
C PRO A 253 -7.81 3.54 14.29
N THR A 254 -6.70 2.91 14.66
CA THR A 254 -6.37 1.52 14.29
C THR A 254 -6.00 0.71 15.53
N LEU A 255 -6.08 -0.61 15.40
CA LEU A 255 -5.42 -1.54 16.33
C LEU A 255 -3.94 -1.71 15.92
N PRO A 256 -3.03 -1.94 16.87
CA PRO A 256 -1.62 -2.13 16.56
C PRO A 256 -1.42 -3.48 15.87
N ARG A 257 -0.49 -3.56 14.93
CA ARG A 257 -0.16 -4.83 14.28
C ARG A 257 0.36 -5.84 15.30
N LEU A 258 -0.18 -7.06 15.29
CA LEU A 258 0.30 -8.17 16.12
C LEU A 258 1.42 -8.98 15.42
N PRO A 259 2.45 -9.47 16.14
CA PRO A 259 3.49 -10.33 15.57
C PRO A 259 2.97 -11.71 15.16
N LEU A 260 2.96 -12.03 13.87
CA LEU A 260 2.33 -13.27 13.36
C LEU A 260 3.09 -14.57 13.69
N ALA A 261 4.28 -14.50 14.29
CA ALA A 261 5.10 -15.67 14.60
C ALA A 261 4.42 -16.66 15.59
N ALA A 262 3.66 -16.14 16.56
CA ALA A 262 2.92 -16.99 17.51
C ALA A 262 1.79 -17.76 16.81
N LEU A 263 1.05 -17.10 15.92
CA LEU A 263 0.03 -17.74 15.09
C LEU A 263 0.64 -18.78 14.14
N ALA A 264 1.77 -18.48 13.50
CA ALA A 264 2.49 -19.44 12.66
C ALA A 264 2.92 -20.68 13.46
N THR A 265 3.43 -20.49 14.67
CA THR A 265 3.78 -21.60 15.58
C THR A 265 2.57 -22.47 15.86
N ARG A 266 1.44 -21.87 16.24
CA ARG A 266 0.18 -22.57 16.50
C ARG A 266 -0.32 -23.37 15.31
N LEU A 267 -0.33 -22.77 14.12
CA LEU A 267 -0.76 -23.46 12.89
C LEU A 267 0.17 -24.63 12.54
N ASN A 268 1.47 -24.52 12.82
CA ASN A 268 2.44 -25.61 12.63
C ASN A 268 2.22 -26.80 13.56
N GLU A 269 1.64 -26.61 14.75
CA GLU A 269 1.26 -27.73 15.64
C GLU A 269 0.13 -28.59 15.04
N LEU A 270 -0.73 -27.96 14.23
CA LEU A 270 -1.88 -28.60 13.61
C LEU A 270 -1.56 -29.16 12.22
N GLU A 271 -0.57 -28.58 11.56
CA GLU A 271 -0.18 -28.89 10.18
C GLU A 271 0.45 -30.29 10.05
N LYS A 272 -0.06 -31.07 9.08
CA LYS A 272 0.37 -32.44 8.75
C LYS A 272 0.91 -32.59 7.32
N SER A 273 0.95 -31.53 6.52
CA SER A 273 1.59 -31.53 5.20
C SER A 273 3.12 -31.46 5.33
N ASN A 274 3.81 -31.49 4.18
CA ASN A 274 5.27 -31.36 4.12
C ASN A 274 5.76 -29.90 4.17
N TYR A 275 4.85 -28.95 4.36
CA TYR A 275 5.16 -27.52 4.41
C TYR A 275 5.01 -26.98 5.83
N ARG A 276 5.53 -25.77 6.07
CA ARG A 276 5.42 -25.09 7.36
C ARG A 276 4.82 -23.70 7.18
N TRP A 277 3.95 -23.29 8.09
CA TRP A 277 3.51 -21.91 8.20
C TRP A 277 4.69 -21.01 8.58
N ALA A 278 4.88 -19.95 7.81
CA ALA A 278 5.88 -18.92 8.05
C ALA A 278 5.19 -17.56 8.09
N ALA A 279 5.77 -16.66 8.86
CA ALA A 279 5.30 -15.29 9.01
C ALA A 279 6.45 -14.32 8.74
N ASP A 280 6.16 -13.26 8.01
CA ASP A 280 7.05 -12.12 7.84
C ASP A 280 7.22 -11.32 9.14
N GLY A 281 8.22 -10.45 9.17
CA GLY A 281 8.56 -9.66 10.34
C GLY A 281 7.50 -8.59 10.64
N LEU A 282 7.34 -8.26 11.93
CA LEU A 282 6.39 -7.25 12.41
C LEU A 282 6.54 -5.89 11.68
N THR A 283 7.76 -5.53 11.27
CA THR A 283 8.08 -4.24 10.64
C THR A 283 8.16 -4.30 9.12
N ASP A 284 7.91 -5.45 8.48
CA ASP A 284 7.73 -5.52 7.03
C ASP A 284 6.54 -4.64 6.61
N THR A 285 6.52 -4.12 5.39
CA THR A 285 5.47 -3.15 4.98
C THR A 285 4.09 -3.79 4.87
N GLY A 286 4.01 -5.01 4.33
CA GLY A 286 2.80 -5.84 4.27
C GLY A 286 3.10 -7.30 4.62
N PRO A 287 3.26 -7.65 5.92
CA PRO A 287 3.69 -8.97 6.31
C PRO A 287 2.62 -10.03 6.01
N LEU A 288 3.08 -11.14 5.46
CA LEU A 288 2.28 -12.31 5.14
C LEU A 288 2.48 -13.40 6.19
N LEU A 289 1.40 -14.12 6.49
CA LEU A 289 1.46 -15.46 7.08
C LEU A 289 0.88 -16.46 6.09
N ARG A 290 1.68 -17.47 5.74
CA ARG A 290 1.37 -18.44 4.69
C ARG A 290 2.18 -19.71 4.82
N LEU A 291 1.74 -20.75 4.15
CA LEU A 291 2.51 -21.99 4.01
C LEU A 291 3.76 -21.73 3.14
N ALA A 292 4.93 -22.02 3.69
CA ALA A 292 6.22 -21.87 3.04
C ALA A 292 6.64 -23.17 2.35
N GLY A 293 7.00 -23.05 1.08
CA GLY A 293 7.64 -24.10 0.28
C GLY A 293 9.00 -23.63 -0.20
N ARG A 294 9.17 -23.45 -1.51
CA ARG A 294 10.40 -22.80 -2.00
C ARG A 294 10.42 -21.32 -1.57
N PRO A 295 11.61 -20.74 -1.35
CA PRO A 295 11.73 -19.31 -1.18
C PRO A 295 11.10 -18.56 -2.37
N LEU A 296 10.31 -17.53 -2.06
CA LEU A 296 9.83 -16.62 -3.09
C LEU A 296 11.00 -15.76 -3.59
N THR A 297 11.02 -15.51 -4.90
CA THR A 297 11.88 -14.48 -5.45
C THR A 297 11.40 -13.10 -4.96
N LYS A 298 12.25 -12.09 -5.09
CA LYS A 298 11.86 -10.72 -4.73
C LYS A 298 10.62 -10.26 -5.51
N ALA A 299 10.58 -10.53 -6.82
CA ALA A 299 9.44 -10.21 -7.67
C ALA A 299 8.15 -10.87 -7.16
N GLU A 300 8.19 -12.15 -6.81
CA GLU A 300 7.01 -12.87 -6.28
C GLU A 300 6.56 -12.38 -4.92
N ARG A 301 7.47 -11.89 -4.07
CA ARG A 301 7.11 -11.30 -2.77
C ARG A 301 6.28 -10.03 -2.92
N TYR A 302 6.51 -9.27 -3.98
CA TYR A 302 5.80 -8.02 -4.27
C TYR A 302 4.72 -8.15 -5.35
N ALA A 303 4.58 -9.35 -5.95
CA ALA A 303 3.54 -9.63 -6.92
C ALA A 303 2.17 -9.74 -6.24
N ASP A 304 1.12 -9.63 -7.04
CA ASP A 304 -0.23 -10.00 -6.66
C ASP A 304 -0.31 -11.44 -6.13
N PRO A 305 -1.35 -11.80 -5.35
CA PRO A 305 -1.56 -13.17 -4.87
C PRO A 305 -1.58 -14.25 -5.97
N ASP A 306 -2.05 -13.92 -7.17
CA ASP A 306 -2.06 -14.80 -8.34
C ASP A 306 -0.72 -14.85 -9.10
N GLY A 307 0.26 -14.04 -8.70
CA GLY A 307 1.62 -14.01 -9.24
C GLY A 307 2.65 -14.84 -8.44
N ARG A 308 2.22 -15.56 -7.41
CA ARG A 308 3.10 -16.35 -6.52
C ARG A 308 2.51 -17.73 -6.23
N PRO A 309 3.33 -18.77 -5.98
CA PRO A 309 2.82 -20.08 -5.57
C PRO A 309 2.09 -19.95 -4.22
N ILE A 310 1.03 -20.72 -4.00
CA ILE A 310 0.38 -20.89 -2.69
C ILE A 310 0.19 -22.38 -2.48
N TYR A 311 0.73 -22.91 -1.39
CA TYR A 311 0.77 -24.34 -1.13
C TYR A 311 -0.47 -24.78 -0.35
N ALA A 312 -0.88 -26.03 -0.60
CA ALA A 312 -2.02 -26.65 0.08
C ALA A 312 -1.62 -27.05 1.51
N SER A 313 -2.38 -26.54 2.48
CA SER A 313 -2.35 -26.97 3.86
C SER A 313 -3.13 -28.27 4.04
N SER A 314 -2.81 -29.04 5.08
CA SER A 314 -3.66 -30.15 5.53
C SER A 314 -4.87 -29.70 6.37
N LEU A 315 -4.91 -28.42 6.76
CA LEU A 315 -5.96 -27.84 7.58
C LEU A 315 -7.17 -27.46 6.72
N ALA A 316 -8.36 -27.72 7.25
CA ALA A 316 -9.60 -27.21 6.67
C ALA A 316 -9.67 -25.68 6.82
N ALA A 317 -10.32 -25.01 5.87
CA ALA A 317 -10.42 -23.54 5.82
C ALA A 317 -11.07 -22.96 7.09
N SER A 318 -12.08 -23.65 7.63
CA SER A 318 -12.75 -23.28 8.88
C SER A 318 -11.82 -23.35 10.10
N ALA A 319 -10.87 -24.29 10.13
CA ALA A 319 -9.89 -24.41 11.21
C ALA A 319 -8.89 -23.26 11.15
N VAL A 320 -8.39 -22.91 9.96
CA VAL A 320 -7.47 -21.77 9.78
C VAL A 320 -8.16 -20.46 10.20
N GLU A 321 -9.38 -20.21 9.73
CA GLU A 321 -10.13 -19.02 10.15
C GLU A 321 -10.36 -18.97 11.65
N ALA A 322 -10.74 -20.08 12.28
CA ALA A 322 -10.95 -20.13 13.72
C ALA A 322 -9.69 -19.78 14.51
N GLU A 323 -8.52 -20.31 14.13
CA GLU A 323 -7.23 -20.00 14.77
C GLU A 323 -6.82 -18.54 14.55
N VAL A 324 -7.04 -17.98 13.35
CA VAL A 324 -6.78 -16.55 13.05
C VAL A 324 -7.66 -15.64 13.91
N VAL A 325 -8.97 -15.92 13.95
CA VAL A 325 -9.94 -15.13 14.72
C VAL A 325 -9.64 -15.20 16.23
N ALA A 326 -9.36 -16.41 16.75
CA ALA A 326 -9.00 -16.60 18.14
C ALA A 326 -7.71 -15.85 18.51
N TYR A 327 -6.68 -15.94 17.67
CA TYR A 327 -5.42 -15.25 17.86
C TYR A 327 -5.59 -13.72 17.93
N LEU A 328 -6.29 -13.13 16.96
CA LEU A 328 -6.50 -11.68 16.94
C LEU A 328 -7.36 -11.20 18.12
N ARG A 329 -8.43 -11.94 18.47
CA ARG A 329 -9.27 -11.60 19.64
C ARG A 329 -8.49 -11.62 20.94
N GLN A 330 -7.64 -12.64 21.11
CA GLN A 330 -6.79 -12.75 22.29
C GLN A 330 -5.75 -11.62 22.33
N GLY A 331 -5.09 -11.34 21.20
CA GLY A 331 -4.06 -10.29 21.12
C GLY A 331 -4.61 -8.86 21.28
N TYR A 332 -5.90 -8.65 21.03
CA TYR A 332 -6.55 -7.36 21.23
C TYR A 332 -7.37 -7.25 22.52
N LEU A 333 -7.32 -8.27 23.39
CA LEU A 333 -8.02 -8.21 24.66
C LEU A 333 -7.52 -7.02 25.50
N GLY A 334 -8.41 -6.06 25.77
CA GLY A 334 -8.09 -4.84 26.53
C GLY A 334 -7.35 -3.75 25.73
N VAL A 335 -7.06 -3.96 24.45
CA VAL A 335 -6.41 -2.97 23.60
C VAL A 335 -7.46 -2.02 23.02
N GLN A 336 -7.26 -0.72 23.22
CA GLN A 336 -8.13 0.31 22.64
C GLN A 336 -7.54 0.86 21.34
N PRO A 337 -8.33 0.98 20.26
CA PRO A 337 -7.87 1.62 19.03
C PRO A 337 -7.44 3.06 19.28
N LYS A 338 -6.35 3.48 18.62
CA LYS A 338 -5.92 4.89 18.59
C LYS A 338 -5.23 5.22 17.28
N LYS A 339 -5.00 6.51 17.02
CA LYS A 339 -4.14 6.97 15.93
C LYS A 339 -2.68 7.04 16.39
N TYR A 340 -1.75 7.05 15.45
CA TYR A 340 -0.33 7.35 15.69
C TYR A 340 0.36 6.40 16.68
N TRP A 341 0.20 5.10 16.46
CA TRP A 341 0.97 4.09 17.18
C TRP A 341 2.46 4.27 16.92
N THR A 342 3.30 4.22 17.95
CA THR A 342 4.76 4.12 17.77
C THR A 342 5.18 2.66 17.63
N TRP A 343 6.32 2.39 16.99
CA TRP A 343 6.84 1.02 16.92
C TRP A 343 7.16 0.42 18.30
N ALA A 344 7.47 1.26 19.29
CA ALA A 344 7.65 0.81 20.67
C ALA A 344 6.33 0.30 21.27
N GLU A 345 5.25 1.05 21.08
CA GLU A 345 3.91 0.64 21.55
C GLU A 345 3.42 -0.60 20.80
N VAL A 346 3.59 -0.67 19.47
CA VAL A 346 3.21 -1.85 18.68
C VAL A 346 3.93 -3.10 19.18
N ARG A 347 5.24 -3.01 19.46
CA ARG A 347 6.02 -4.12 20.03
C ARG A 347 5.57 -4.49 21.44
N GLY A 348 5.10 -3.52 22.22
CA GLY A 348 4.63 -3.72 23.59
C GLY A 348 3.31 -4.47 23.69
N VAL A 349 2.45 -4.44 22.67
CA VAL A 349 1.18 -5.20 22.65
C VAL A 349 1.41 -6.66 22.24
N GLY A 350 2.47 -6.95 21.49
CA GLY A 350 2.78 -8.29 20.98
C GLY A 350 3.67 -9.16 21.87
N GLN A 351 3.99 -8.70 23.09
CA GLN A 351 4.67 -9.46 24.15
C GLN A 351 3.64 -9.88 25.19
#